data_AF-G0TWM8-F1
#
_entry.id   AF-G0TWM8-F1
#
_cell.length_a   1.000
_cell.length_b   1.000
_cell.length_c   1.000
_cell.angle_alpha   90.00
_cell.angle_beta   90.00
_cell.angle_gamma   90.00
#
_symmetry.space_group_name_H-M   'P 1'
#
loop_
_entity.id
_entity.type
_entity.pdbx_description
1 polymer ?
#
loop_
_entity_poly.entity_id
_entity_poly.type
_entity_poly.pdbx_seq_one_letter_code
_entity_poly.pdbx_strand_id
1 'polypeptide(L)'
;MRPNPRRLVGYTPVNPDTSPMLAYSQYHWHYNLPQGMERPHAVNRTMSVPFQSSHSLVNKYRGVWVEFDLHPTFRLALEPQLRKLPHGRTLPKTPAEEVISDYIATAPLVDDEVTRDLWLAKVLQHCAFQRSESAIKLWETFCHSRFTAVGAAGKPPLPLVKAMLFYCSKTDNSNWRVVFDRCLKDGWNYTPLFDTAQWSFLLKSVGRMGDEKGVQLILEEMLDVQADLDRVEARSIVVALNAVNDDNIYEFVKKYLFNFGERKVKFLRLTYSDLRGHGAGKLRVPLKENDKMYYHVCWHSSIRAPRQFSPRQLYFDYKPSTLGATSHNPNAKIDDIVKEKIDKWKMEGLLPEDYVHEDRVYDRGAAFKNIARQEKWKKMPRIVKSKRMGYTGEP
;
A
#
# COMPACT_ATOMS: atom_id res chain seq x y z
N MET A 1 3.29 11.46 68.63
CA MET A 1 4.13 11.51 67.41
C MET A 1 3.23 11.76 66.21
N ARG A 2 3.36 12.90 65.52
CA ARG A 2 2.55 13.23 64.33
C ARG A 2 3.08 12.45 63.11
N PRO A 3 2.23 11.86 62.25
CA PRO A 3 2.69 11.23 61.02
C PRO A 3 3.27 12.30 60.09
N ASN A 4 4.43 12.03 59.52
CA ASN A 4 5.11 12.91 58.58
C ASN A 4 4.44 12.76 57.18
N PRO A 5 3.78 13.78 56.61
CA PRO A 5 2.96 13.67 55.39
C PRO A 5 3.75 13.48 54.10
N ARG A 6 5.10 13.46 54.17
CA ARG A 6 5.99 13.32 53.00
C ARG A 6 6.01 11.92 52.37
N ARG A 7 5.18 10.97 52.82
CA ARG A 7 5.08 9.60 52.29
C ARG A 7 3.86 9.35 51.38
N LEU A 8 3.03 10.35 51.10
CA LEU A 8 1.77 10.17 50.34
C LEU A 8 1.89 10.41 48.82
N VAL A 9 3.06 10.84 48.32
CA VAL A 9 3.36 10.95 46.88
C VAL A 9 4.27 9.77 46.51
N GLY A 10 3.80 8.91 45.61
CA GLY A 10 4.46 7.64 45.30
C GLY A 10 4.55 7.35 43.81
N TYR A 11 5.03 6.14 43.50
CA TYR A 11 5.22 5.65 42.13
C TYR A 11 3.90 5.46 41.34
N THR A 12 2.76 5.38 42.03
CA THR A 12 1.45 5.33 41.40
C THR A 12 0.98 6.75 41.11
N PRO A 13 0.85 7.15 39.83
CA PRO A 13 0.37 8.48 39.50
C PRO A 13 -1.08 8.64 39.93
N VAL A 14 -1.43 9.86 40.36
CA VAL A 14 -2.81 10.22 40.68
C VAL A 14 -3.63 10.19 39.40
N ASN A 15 -4.82 9.58 39.46
CA ASN A 15 -5.78 9.66 38.37
C ASN A 15 -6.40 11.07 38.34
N PRO A 16 -6.22 11.86 37.26
CA PRO A 16 -6.68 13.26 37.21
C PRO A 16 -8.20 13.41 37.22
N ASP A 17 -8.94 12.40 36.75
CA ASP A 17 -10.40 12.48 36.63
C ASP A 17 -11.11 12.29 37.98
N THR A 18 -10.50 11.55 38.91
CA THR A 18 -11.11 11.19 40.20
C THR A 18 -10.60 12.03 41.37
N SER A 19 -9.49 12.74 41.20
CA SER A 19 -8.89 13.54 42.28
C SER A 19 -9.52 14.94 42.36
N PRO A 20 -10.27 15.27 43.43
CA PRO A 20 -10.86 16.60 43.58
C PRO A 20 -9.79 17.69 43.74
N MET A 21 -8.60 17.33 44.25
CA MET A 21 -7.47 18.25 44.33
C MET A 21 -6.93 18.67 42.95
N LEU A 22 -7.11 17.85 41.92
CA LEU A 22 -6.76 18.20 40.53
C LEU A 22 -7.94 18.86 39.82
N ALA A 23 -9.11 18.22 39.85
CA ALA A 23 -10.32 18.71 39.19
C ALA A 23 -10.73 20.14 39.63
N TYR A 24 -10.50 20.50 40.90
CA TYR A 24 -10.83 21.82 41.45
C TYR A 24 -9.63 22.72 41.69
N SER A 25 -8.47 22.35 41.15
CA SER A 25 -7.30 23.24 41.15
C SER A 25 -7.51 24.43 40.22
N GLN A 26 -6.64 25.43 40.32
CA GLN A 26 -6.64 26.62 39.46
C GLN A 26 -6.41 26.34 37.96
N TYR A 27 -6.01 25.12 37.57
CA TYR A 27 -5.80 24.72 36.18
C TYR A 27 -7.00 23.97 35.58
N HIS A 28 -8.02 23.71 36.39
CA HIS A 28 -9.25 23.01 36.02
C HIS A 28 -10.47 23.81 36.50
N TRP A 29 -11.66 23.22 36.38
CA TRP A 29 -12.92 23.89 36.68
C TRP A 29 -13.36 23.65 38.12
N HIS A 30 -13.12 24.61 39.02
CA HIS A 30 -13.56 24.51 40.42
C HIS A 30 -15.09 24.34 40.51
N TYR A 31 -15.57 23.52 41.46
CA TYR A 31 -17.01 23.22 41.65
C TYR A 31 -17.91 24.43 41.95
N ASN A 32 -17.33 25.60 42.24
CA ASN A 32 -18.07 26.83 42.54
C ASN A 32 -18.26 27.71 41.29
N LEU A 33 -17.62 27.37 40.17
CA LEU A 33 -17.81 28.05 38.87
C LEU A 33 -19.08 27.52 38.18
N PRO A 34 -19.66 28.26 37.21
CA PRO A 34 -20.79 27.75 36.44
C PRO A 34 -20.35 26.58 35.55
N GLN A 35 -20.85 25.38 35.83
CA GLN A 35 -20.41 24.08 35.26
C GLN A 35 -20.84 23.83 33.80
N GLY A 36 -20.88 24.89 32.98
CA GLY A 36 -21.23 24.77 31.56
C GLY A 36 -20.15 24.06 30.75
N MET A 37 -20.51 23.62 29.54
CA MET A 37 -19.54 23.13 28.56
C MET A 37 -18.62 24.28 28.13
N GLU A 38 -17.30 24.08 28.22
CA GLU A 38 -16.32 25.08 27.78
C GLU A 38 -16.40 25.37 26.28
N ARG A 39 -16.45 24.31 25.45
CA ARG A 39 -16.53 24.41 24.00
C ARG A 39 -17.13 23.15 23.37
N PRO A 40 -17.81 23.27 22.22
CA PRO A 40 -18.22 22.11 21.43
C PRO A 40 -17.03 21.47 20.71
N HIS A 41 -17.03 20.13 20.58
CA HIS A 41 -16.02 19.38 19.82
C HIS A 41 -16.68 18.55 18.72
N ALA A 42 -16.56 19.00 17.47
CA ALA A 42 -17.11 18.33 16.28
C ALA A 42 -16.04 17.54 15.49
N VAL A 43 -15.28 16.67 16.17
CA VAL A 43 -14.10 15.97 15.60
C VAL A 43 -14.44 15.15 14.35
N ASN A 44 -15.47 14.30 14.42
CA ASN A 44 -15.88 13.45 13.30
C ASN A 44 -16.40 14.22 12.08
N ARG A 45 -16.78 15.49 12.27
CA ARG A 45 -17.32 16.34 11.19
C ARG A 45 -16.23 17.10 10.45
N THR A 46 -15.10 17.40 11.10
CA THR A 46 -14.00 18.14 10.46
C THR A 46 -13.12 17.24 9.60
N MET A 47 -12.78 16.05 10.09
CA MET A 47 -11.96 15.09 9.35
C MET A 47 -12.46 13.67 9.61
N SER A 48 -13.16 13.09 8.64
CA SER A 48 -13.64 11.72 8.71
C SER A 48 -12.58 10.73 8.23
N VAL A 49 -12.38 9.64 8.96
CA VAL A 49 -11.52 8.54 8.54
C VAL A 49 -12.39 7.46 7.87
N PRO A 50 -12.04 6.97 6.67
CA PRO A 50 -12.80 5.91 6.01
C PRO A 50 -12.73 4.61 6.81
N PHE A 51 -13.85 3.88 6.84
CA PHE A 51 -13.93 2.62 7.56
C PHE A 51 -13.05 1.53 6.92
N GLN A 52 -12.10 1.00 7.69
CA GLN A 52 -11.27 -0.13 7.30
C GLN A 52 -11.13 -1.09 8.48
N SER A 53 -11.90 -2.17 8.48
CA SER A 53 -11.88 -3.15 9.57
C SER A 53 -10.54 -3.87 9.70
N SER A 54 -10.19 -4.27 10.92
CA SER A 54 -9.05 -5.17 11.18
C SER A 54 -9.28 -6.54 10.54
N HIS A 55 -10.52 -7.04 10.64
CA HIS A 55 -10.98 -8.28 10.02
C HIS A 55 -11.47 -8.06 8.58
N SER A 56 -11.34 -9.07 7.73
CA SER A 56 -11.93 -9.03 6.38
C SER A 56 -13.46 -9.03 6.43
N LEU A 57 -14.12 -8.37 5.48
CA LEU A 57 -15.57 -8.45 5.31
C LEU A 57 -16.03 -9.92 5.22
N VAL A 58 -17.04 -10.28 6.02
CA VAL A 58 -17.54 -11.65 6.17
C VAL A 58 -18.39 -12.06 4.95
N ASN A 59 -19.23 -11.13 4.47
CA ASN A 59 -20.23 -11.42 3.43
C ASN A 59 -19.73 -11.24 1.99
N LYS A 60 -18.45 -10.89 1.78
CA LYS A 60 -17.92 -10.71 0.42
C LYS A 60 -17.95 -12.03 -0.35
N TYR A 61 -18.33 -12.01 -1.62
CA TYR A 61 -18.14 -13.16 -2.49
C TYR A 61 -16.64 -13.40 -2.67
N ARG A 62 -16.14 -14.56 -2.21
CA ARG A 62 -14.71 -14.91 -2.22
C ARG A 62 -14.37 -15.78 -3.44
N GLY A 63 -14.70 -15.30 -4.62
CA GLY A 63 -14.46 -15.97 -5.89
C GLY A 63 -14.54 -14.99 -7.05
N VAL A 64 -14.35 -15.51 -8.27
CA VAL A 64 -14.61 -14.75 -9.50
C VAL A 64 -16.08 -14.88 -9.83
N TRP A 65 -16.78 -13.75 -9.93
CA TRP A 65 -18.19 -13.76 -10.30
C TRP A 65 -18.28 -13.83 -11.83
N VAL A 66 -18.76 -14.96 -12.34
CA VAL A 66 -19.05 -15.14 -13.76
C VAL A 66 -20.51 -14.76 -13.96
N GLU A 67 -20.73 -13.55 -14.48
CA GLU A 67 -22.06 -13.03 -14.79
C GLU A 67 -22.80 -14.00 -15.71
N PHE A 68 -24.09 -14.18 -15.44
CA PHE A 68 -24.92 -15.16 -16.12
C PHE A 68 -26.19 -14.50 -16.59
N ASP A 69 -26.06 -13.76 -17.68
CA ASP A 69 -27.13 -12.98 -18.28
C ASP A 69 -27.70 -13.69 -19.52
N LEU A 70 -28.23 -14.90 -19.30
CA LEU A 70 -28.92 -15.65 -20.34
C LEU A 70 -30.31 -15.08 -20.57
N HIS A 71 -30.74 -15.02 -21.85
CA HIS A 71 -32.11 -14.72 -22.18
C HIS A 71 -33.07 -15.70 -21.47
N PRO A 72 -34.18 -15.23 -20.87
CA PRO A 72 -35.05 -16.05 -20.02
C PRO A 72 -35.62 -17.28 -20.72
N THR A 73 -35.82 -17.22 -22.04
CA THR A 73 -36.25 -18.37 -22.85
C THR A 73 -35.25 -19.52 -22.80
N PHE A 74 -33.97 -19.25 -23.10
CA PHE A 74 -32.92 -20.27 -23.06
C PHE A 74 -32.60 -20.70 -21.63
N ARG A 75 -32.76 -19.80 -20.66
CA ARG A 75 -32.61 -20.14 -19.25
C ARG A 75 -33.61 -21.22 -18.81
N LEU A 76 -34.86 -21.13 -19.27
CA LEU A 76 -35.88 -22.16 -19.02
C LEU A 76 -35.61 -23.42 -19.85
N ALA A 77 -35.34 -23.28 -21.15
CA ALA A 77 -35.12 -24.41 -22.04
C ALA A 77 -33.90 -25.26 -21.66
N LEU A 78 -32.81 -24.62 -21.22
CA LEU A 78 -31.57 -25.28 -20.80
C LEU A 78 -31.54 -25.60 -19.31
N GLU A 79 -32.61 -25.33 -18.54
CA GLU A 79 -32.63 -25.50 -17.08
C GLU A 79 -32.11 -26.87 -16.60
N PRO A 80 -32.48 -28.02 -17.21
CA PRO A 80 -31.97 -29.32 -16.77
C PRO A 80 -30.44 -29.44 -16.87
N GLN A 81 -29.84 -28.81 -17.87
CA GLN A 81 -28.39 -28.79 -18.06
C GLN A 81 -27.74 -27.73 -17.17
N LEU A 82 -28.34 -26.54 -17.10
CA LEU A 82 -27.84 -25.45 -16.28
C LEU A 82 -27.86 -25.80 -14.79
N ARG A 83 -28.85 -26.57 -14.30
CA ARG A 83 -28.94 -27.03 -12.90
C ARG A 83 -27.68 -27.75 -12.41
N LYS A 84 -26.94 -28.40 -13.31
CA LYS A 84 -25.69 -29.10 -13.03
C LYS A 84 -24.49 -28.16 -12.83
N LEU A 85 -24.64 -26.90 -13.25
CA LEU A 85 -23.61 -25.86 -13.26
C LEU A 85 -23.69 -24.91 -12.05
N PRO A 86 -22.61 -24.17 -11.73
CA PRO A 86 -22.61 -23.23 -10.62
C PRO A 86 -23.56 -22.05 -10.82
N HIS A 87 -24.43 -21.85 -9.84
CA HIS A 87 -25.34 -20.70 -9.74
C HIS A 87 -24.88 -19.75 -8.62
N GLY A 88 -25.65 -18.69 -8.36
CA GLY A 88 -25.34 -17.71 -7.34
C GLY A 88 -25.01 -18.34 -5.99
N ARG A 89 -23.71 -18.35 -5.65
CA ARG A 89 -23.13 -18.91 -4.41
C ARG A 89 -23.35 -20.42 -4.20
N THR A 90 -23.78 -21.16 -5.22
CA THR A 90 -24.02 -22.60 -5.17
C THR A 90 -23.06 -23.32 -6.11
N LEU A 91 -22.39 -24.37 -5.60
CA LEU A 91 -21.46 -25.20 -6.35
C LEU A 91 -21.97 -26.65 -6.37
N PRO A 92 -22.72 -27.06 -7.41
CA PRO A 92 -23.08 -28.46 -7.59
C PRO A 92 -21.83 -29.35 -7.74
N LYS A 93 -21.96 -30.61 -7.35
CA LYS A 93 -20.86 -31.60 -7.39
C LYS A 93 -20.92 -32.52 -8.61
N THR A 94 -21.71 -32.17 -9.63
CA THR A 94 -21.82 -32.96 -10.87
C THR A 94 -20.43 -33.17 -11.49
N PRO A 95 -20.05 -34.39 -11.92
CA PRO A 95 -18.75 -34.64 -12.53
C PRO A 95 -18.50 -33.72 -13.74
N ALA A 96 -17.29 -33.17 -13.86
CA ALA A 96 -16.93 -32.30 -14.98
C ALA A 96 -17.11 -32.97 -16.35
N GLU A 97 -16.88 -34.28 -16.45
CA GLU A 97 -17.05 -35.05 -17.68
C GLU A 97 -18.50 -35.03 -18.20
N GLU A 98 -19.48 -35.22 -17.31
CA GLU A 98 -20.90 -35.16 -17.65
C GLU A 98 -21.25 -33.78 -18.22
N VAL A 99 -20.88 -32.71 -17.51
CA VAL A 99 -21.15 -31.33 -17.91
C VAL A 99 -20.53 -30.97 -19.26
N ILE A 100 -19.30 -31.44 -19.52
CA ILE A 100 -18.61 -31.24 -20.80
C ILE A 100 -19.34 -32.01 -21.91
N SER A 101 -19.74 -33.27 -21.66
CA SER A 101 -20.45 -34.09 -22.64
C SER A 101 -21.82 -33.50 -23.00
N ASP A 102 -22.57 -33.00 -22.01
CA ASP A 102 -23.85 -32.32 -22.23
C ASP A 102 -23.66 -31.11 -23.14
N TYR A 103 -22.67 -30.26 -22.85
CA TYR A 103 -22.38 -29.08 -23.67
C TYR A 103 -22.03 -29.47 -25.11
N ILE A 104 -21.13 -30.45 -25.32
CA ILE A 104 -20.73 -30.88 -26.66
C ILE A 104 -21.93 -31.43 -27.44
N ALA A 105 -22.82 -32.19 -26.78
CA ALA A 105 -23.96 -32.82 -27.44
C ALA A 105 -25.07 -31.81 -27.80
N THR A 106 -25.31 -30.81 -26.96
CA THR A 106 -26.52 -29.98 -27.04
C THR A 106 -26.27 -28.51 -27.37
N ALA A 107 -25.08 -27.97 -27.15
CA ALA A 107 -24.75 -26.60 -27.56
C ALA A 107 -24.92 -26.34 -29.07
N PRO A 108 -24.59 -27.28 -29.98
CA PRO A 108 -24.81 -27.08 -31.42
C PRO A 108 -26.28 -26.93 -31.82
N LEU A 109 -27.23 -27.34 -30.96
CA LEU A 109 -28.68 -27.24 -31.23
C LEU A 109 -29.26 -25.87 -30.90
N VAL A 110 -28.48 -25.02 -30.22
CA VAL A 110 -28.92 -23.69 -29.77
C VAL A 110 -28.35 -22.65 -30.72
N ASP A 111 -29.19 -22.04 -31.57
CA ASP A 111 -28.78 -21.00 -32.53
C ASP A 111 -28.68 -19.59 -31.91
N ASP A 112 -27.90 -19.47 -30.84
CA ASP A 112 -27.57 -18.20 -30.20
C ASP A 112 -26.13 -18.24 -29.66
N GLU A 113 -25.25 -17.44 -30.27
CA GLU A 113 -23.83 -17.35 -29.89
C GLU A 113 -23.65 -16.88 -28.44
N VAL A 114 -24.41 -15.89 -28.00
CA VAL A 114 -24.30 -15.33 -26.65
C VAL A 114 -24.71 -16.38 -25.64
N THR A 115 -25.81 -17.10 -25.91
CA THR A 115 -26.27 -18.20 -25.05
C THR A 115 -25.23 -19.32 -24.96
N ARG A 116 -24.67 -19.75 -26.08
CA ARG A 116 -23.62 -20.80 -26.09
C ARG A 116 -22.38 -20.35 -25.33
N ASP A 117 -21.92 -19.11 -25.52
CA ASP A 117 -20.71 -18.60 -24.87
C ASP A 117 -20.91 -18.37 -23.36
N LEU A 118 -22.08 -17.91 -22.93
CA LEU A 118 -22.42 -17.77 -21.49
C LEU A 118 -22.57 -19.13 -20.81
N TRP A 119 -23.14 -20.11 -21.50
CA TRP A 119 -23.17 -21.48 -21.02
C TRP A 119 -21.76 -22.06 -20.91
N LEU A 120 -20.92 -21.89 -21.93
CA LEU A 120 -19.53 -22.32 -21.91
C LEU A 120 -18.73 -21.66 -20.77
N ALA A 121 -18.99 -20.38 -20.48
CA ALA A 121 -18.39 -19.69 -19.34
C ALA A 121 -18.72 -20.40 -18.01
N LYS A 122 -19.95 -20.90 -17.85
CA LYS A 122 -20.33 -21.70 -16.67
C LYS A 122 -19.69 -23.07 -16.65
N VAL A 123 -19.56 -23.75 -17.79
CA VAL A 123 -18.83 -25.02 -17.91
C VAL A 123 -17.38 -24.83 -17.48
N LEU A 124 -16.68 -23.81 -18.00
CA LEU A 124 -15.31 -23.48 -17.61
C LEU A 124 -15.21 -23.15 -16.11
N GLN A 125 -16.14 -22.38 -15.56
CA GLN A 125 -16.19 -22.07 -14.13
C GLN A 125 -16.33 -23.36 -13.28
N HIS A 126 -17.21 -24.28 -13.68
CA HIS A 126 -17.42 -25.56 -13.01
C HIS A 126 -16.16 -26.43 -13.03
N CYS A 127 -15.57 -26.61 -14.21
CA CYS A 127 -14.33 -27.36 -14.40
C CYS A 127 -13.16 -26.73 -13.63
N ALA A 128 -13.11 -25.40 -13.50
CA ALA A 128 -12.12 -24.68 -12.70
C ALA A 128 -12.21 -25.01 -11.21
N PHE A 129 -13.42 -25.14 -10.66
CA PHE A 129 -13.62 -25.54 -9.27
C PHE A 129 -13.17 -26.98 -9.00
N GLN A 130 -13.34 -27.87 -9.99
CA GLN A 130 -12.90 -29.26 -9.91
C GLN A 130 -11.44 -29.48 -10.36
N ARG A 131 -10.79 -28.45 -10.92
CA ARG A 131 -9.45 -28.52 -11.51
C ARG A 131 -9.32 -29.60 -12.60
N SER A 132 -10.39 -29.79 -13.38
CA SER A 132 -10.39 -30.72 -14.52
C SER A 132 -9.65 -30.10 -15.70
N GLU A 133 -8.65 -30.79 -16.27
CA GLU A 133 -7.83 -30.28 -17.37
C GLU A 133 -8.50 -30.37 -18.75
N SER A 134 -9.53 -31.21 -18.88
CA SER A 134 -10.18 -31.52 -20.16
C SER A 134 -10.94 -30.34 -20.78
N ALA A 135 -11.32 -29.33 -19.97
CA ALA A 135 -12.11 -28.20 -20.44
C ALA A 135 -11.35 -27.25 -21.37
N ILE A 136 -10.01 -27.34 -21.44
CA ILE A 136 -9.21 -26.52 -22.37
C ILE A 136 -9.55 -26.83 -23.84
N LYS A 137 -9.90 -28.08 -24.14
CA LYS A 137 -10.27 -28.53 -25.49
C LYS A 137 -11.54 -27.82 -25.99
N LEU A 138 -12.44 -27.45 -25.08
CA LEU A 138 -13.64 -26.67 -25.44
C LEU A 138 -13.27 -25.27 -25.92
N TRP A 139 -12.26 -24.63 -25.32
CA TRP A 139 -11.76 -23.36 -25.79
C TRP A 139 -11.16 -23.48 -27.19
N GLU A 140 -10.31 -24.50 -27.41
CA GLU A 140 -9.68 -24.77 -28.70
C GLU A 140 -10.72 -25.06 -29.80
N THR A 141 -11.78 -25.79 -29.47
CA THR A 141 -12.80 -26.23 -30.43
C THR A 141 -13.80 -25.12 -30.76
N PHE A 142 -14.31 -24.40 -29.75
CA PHE A 142 -15.44 -23.47 -29.93
C PHE A 142 -15.04 -21.99 -29.92
N CYS A 143 -13.91 -21.61 -29.30
CA CYS A 143 -13.56 -20.21 -29.05
C CYS A 143 -12.31 -19.75 -29.81
N HIS A 144 -11.31 -20.62 -29.98
CA HIS A 144 -10.00 -20.23 -30.49
C HIS A 144 -10.07 -19.60 -31.88
N SER A 145 -10.75 -20.25 -32.83
CA SER A 145 -10.90 -19.77 -34.22
C SER A 145 -11.59 -18.40 -34.31
N ARG A 146 -12.55 -18.13 -33.42
CA ARG A 146 -13.36 -16.91 -33.42
C ARG A 146 -12.69 -15.73 -32.70
N PHE A 147 -11.86 -16.01 -31.69
CA PHE A 147 -11.38 -14.98 -30.76
C PHE A 147 -9.86 -14.83 -30.70
N THR A 148 -9.09 -15.92 -30.62
CA THR A 148 -7.64 -15.82 -30.34
C THR A 148 -6.73 -16.21 -31.50
N ALA A 149 -7.25 -16.91 -32.51
CA ALA A 149 -6.52 -17.24 -33.73
C ALA A 149 -6.01 -15.97 -34.46
N VAL A 150 -4.96 -16.15 -35.25
CA VAL A 150 -4.38 -15.05 -36.05
C VAL A 150 -5.42 -14.57 -37.06
N GLY A 151 -5.70 -13.26 -37.07
CA GLY A 151 -6.72 -12.66 -37.94
C GLY A 151 -8.17 -12.75 -37.42
N ALA A 152 -8.40 -13.33 -36.24
CA ALA A 152 -9.72 -13.35 -35.63
C ALA A 152 -10.18 -11.93 -35.22
N ALA A 153 -11.36 -11.52 -35.69
CA ALA A 153 -11.96 -10.22 -35.40
C ALA A 153 -13.01 -10.26 -34.29
N GLY A 154 -13.40 -11.45 -33.83
CA GLY A 154 -14.43 -11.62 -32.81
C GLY A 154 -14.00 -11.05 -31.46
N LYS A 155 -14.95 -10.42 -30.76
CA LYS A 155 -14.79 -9.99 -29.37
C LYS A 155 -15.64 -10.91 -28.47
N PRO A 156 -15.01 -11.72 -27.59
CA PRO A 156 -15.75 -12.63 -26.72
C PRO A 156 -16.54 -11.86 -25.65
N PRO A 157 -17.63 -12.42 -25.12
CA PRO A 157 -18.33 -11.82 -23.99
C PRO A 157 -17.45 -11.84 -22.73
N LEU A 158 -17.47 -10.77 -21.94
CA LEU A 158 -16.65 -10.62 -20.73
C LEU A 158 -16.75 -11.82 -19.76
N PRO A 159 -17.93 -12.41 -19.49
CA PRO A 159 -18.03 -13.55 -18.58
C PRO A 159 -17.25 -14.78 -19.05
N LEU A 160 -17.18 -15.00 -20.38
CA LEU A 160 -16.39 -16.08 -20.97
C LEU A 160 -14.88 -15.86 -20.73
N VAL A 161 -14.40 -14.63 -20.91
CA VAL A 161 -13.00 -14.27 -20.64
C VAL A 161 -12.66 -14.41 -19.15
N LYS A 162 -13.51 -13.88 -18.25
CA LYS A 162 -13.33 -14.04 -16.80
C LYS A 162 -13.27 -15.52 -16.41
N ALA A 163 -14.19 -16.33 -16.94
CA ALA A 163 -14.24 -17.78 -16.67
C ALA A 163 -13.00 -18.51 -17.19
N MET A 164 -12.56 -18.21 -18.41
CA MET A 164 -11.38 -18.81 -19.02
C MET A 164 -10.09 -18.46 -18.25
N LEU A 165 -9.89 -17.18 -17.90
CA LEU A 165 -8.74 -16.77 -17.09
C LEU A 165 -8.78 -17.38 -15.67
N PHE A 166 -9.97 -17.47 -15.07
CA PHE A 166 -10.15 -18.15 -13.78
C PHE A 166 -9.83 -19.64 -13.87
N TYR A 167 -10.28 -20.30 -14.94
CA TYR A 167 -9.96 -21.69 -15.24
C TYR A 167 -8.45 -21.91 -15.35
N CYS A 168 -7.77 -21.16 -16.22
CA CYS A 168 -6.31 -21.26 -16.35
C CYS A 168 -5.59 -20.99 -15.02
N SER A 169 -6.09 -20.05 -14.21
CA SER A 169 -5.51 -19.76 -12.89
C SER A 169 -5.69 -20.89 -11.86
N LYS A 170 -6.75 -21.70 -12.01
CA LYS A 170 -7.05 -22.83 -11.12
C LYS A 170 -6.30 -24.09 -11.52
N THR A 171 -6.08 -24.30 -12.81
CA THR A 171 -5.36 -25.45 -13.37
C THR A 171 -3.87 -25.18 -13.60
N ASP A 172 -3.41 -23.94 -13.38
CA ASP A 172 -2.01 -23.53 -13.63
C ASP A 172 -1.61 -23.76 -15.11
N ASN A 173 -2.45 -23.28 -16.03
CA ASN A 173 -2.32 -23.50 -17.47
C ASN A 173 -1.78 -22.25 -18.20
N SER A 174 -0.79 -22.44 -19.08
CA SER A 174 -0.08 -21.38 -19.82
C SER A 174 -0.93 -20.57 -20.79
N ASN A 175 -2.09 -21.08 -21.24
CA ASN A 175 -2.99 -20.37 -22.15
C ASN A 175 -3.55 -19.07 -21.55
N TRP A 176 -3.41 -18.87 -20.23
CA TRP A 176 -3.74 -17.59 -19.58
C TRP A 176 -3.08 -16.41 -20.29
N ARG A 177 -1.82 -16.57 -20.75
CA ARG A 177 -1.02 -15.49 -21.33
C ARG A 177 -1.64 -14.96 -22.62
N VAL A 178 -1.98 -15.89 -23.53
CA VAL A 178 -2.60 -15.55 -24.83
C VAL A 178 -3.94 -14.84 -24.63
N VAL A 179 -4.75 -15.31 -23.69
CA VAL A 179 -6.05 -14.68 -23.38
C VAL A 179 -5.86 -13.32 -22.71
N PHE A 180 -4.90 -13.21 -21.78
CA PHE A 180 -4.64 -11.97 -21.04
C PHE A 180 -4.06 -10.87 -21.94
N ASP A 181 -3.10 -11.18 -22.82
CA ASP A 181 -2.52 -10.21 -23.75
C ASP A 181 -3.60 -9.61 -24.68
N ARG A 182 -4.61 -10.41 -25.08
CA ARG A 182 -5.78 -9.92 -25.84
C ARG A 182 -6.70 -9.03 -25.01
N CYS A 183 -6.62 -9.02 -23.68
CA CYS A 183 -7.47 -8.19 -22.84
C CYS A 183 -6.91 -6.78 -22.59
N LEU A 184 -5.65 -6.53 -22.96
CA LEU A 184 -4.98 -5.23 -22.83
C LEU A 184 -5.66 -4.16 -23.71
N LYS A 185 -5.22 -2.91 -23.56
CA LYS A 185 -5.78 -1.72 -24.23
C LYS A 185 -5.92 -1.88 -25.75
N ASP A 186 -4.92 -2.47 -26.40
CA ASP A 186 -4.89 -2.63 -27.86
C ASP A 186 -5.79 -3.79 -28.38
N GLY A 187 -6.32 -4.60 -27.47
CA GLY A 187 -7.19 -5.74 -27.78
C GLY A 187 -8.65 -5.50 -27.40
N TRP A 188 -9.21 -6.41 -26.59
CA TRP A 188 -10.59 -6.34 -26.11
C TRP A 188 -10.82 -5.29 -25.02
N ASN A 189 -9.74 -4.80 -24.38
CA ASN A 189 -9.75 -3.81 -23.31
C ASN A 189 -10.68 -4.21 -22.13
N TYR A 190 -10.49 -5.43 -21.62
CA TYR A 190 -11.31 -5.99 -20.52
C TYR A 190 -10.63 -5.93 -19.16
N THR A 191 -9.34 -5.61 -19.10
CA THR A 191 -8.57 -5.54 -17.85
C THR A 191 -9.18 -4.59 -16.80
N PRO A 192 -9.78 -3.42 -17.13
CA PRO A 192 -10.39 -2.56 -16.11
C PRO A 192 -11.65 -3.16 -15.46
N LEU A 193 -12.25 -4.18 -16.07
CA LEU A 193 -13.50 -4.80 -15.62
C LEU A 193 -13.26 -6.03 -14.72
N PHE A 194 -12.00 -6.33 -14.39
CA PHE A 194 -11.63 -7.48 -13.58
C PHE A 194 -11.75 -7.21 -12.08
N ASP A 195 -12.46 -8.10 -11.39
CA ASP A 195 -12.61 -8.07 -9.95
C ASP A 195 -11.25 -8.26 -9.25
N THR A 196 -11.09 -7.77 -8.02
CA THR A 196 -9.89 -8.01 -7.19
C THR A 196 -9.57 -9.50 -7.01
N ALA A 197 -10.59 -10.36 -7.03
CA ALA A 197 -10.42 -11.81 -6.95
C ALA A 197 -9.75 -12.38 -8.21
N GLN A 198 -10.08 -11.85 -9.40
CA GLN A 198 -9.49 -12.26 -10.68
C GLN A 198 -7.97 -12.06 -10.64
N TRP A 199 -7.53 -10.86 -10.27
CA TRP A 199 -6.12 -10.52 -10.09
C TRP A 199 -5.43 -11.42 -9.06
N SER A 200 -6.11 -11.71 -7.95
CA SER A 200 -5.56 -12.59 -6.91
C SER A 200 -5.36 -14.04 -7.40
N PHE A 201 -6.27 -14.57 -8.22
CA PHE A 201 -6.11 -15.91 -8.79
C PHE A 201 -5.01 -15.95 -9.86
N LEU A 202 -4.96 -14.96 -10.76
CA LEU A 202 -3.93 -14.83 -11.80
C LEU A 202 -2.54 -14.76 -11.19
N LEU A 203 -2.26 -13.79 -10.29
CA LEU A 203 -0.96 -13.64 -9.63
C LEU A 203 -0.52 -14.94 -8.93
N LYS A 204 -1.43 -15.60 -8.22
CA LYS A 204 -1.13 -16.85 -7.50
C LYS A 204 -0.79 -18.00 -8.45
N SER A 205 -1.41 -18.06 -9.62
CA SER A 205 -1.15 -19.11 -10.60
C SER A 205 0.17 -18.85 -11.33
N VAL A 206 0.36 -17.64 -11.84
CA VAL A 206 1.59 -17.23 -12.53
C VAL A 206 2.82 -17.36 -11.63
N GLY A 207 2.70 -16.98 -10.36
CA GLY A 207 3.75 -17.23 -9.37
C GLY A 207 4.04 -18.71 -9.10
N ARG A 208 3.03 -19.59 -9.17
CA ARG A 208 3.23 -21.05 -9.04
C ARG A 208 3.89 -21.65 -10.28
N MET A 209 3.59 -21.13 -11.46
CA MET A 209 4.21 -21.53 -12.72
C MET A 209 5.65 -21.01 -12.87
N GLY A 210 6.05 -20.00 -12.09
CA GLY A 210 7.39 -19.43 -12.17
C GLY A 210 7.59 -18.46 -13.33
N ASP A 211 6.52 -17.90 -13.90
CA ASP A 211 6.61 -16.97 -15.03
C ASP A 211 6.81 -15.53 -14.54
N GLU A 212 8.07 -15.14 -14.40
CA GLU A 212 8.48 -13.83 -13.88
C GLU A 212 8.04 -12.67 -14.78
N LYS A 213 8.09 -12.85 -16.11
CA LYS A 213 7.62 -11.84 -17.09
C LYS A 213 6.10 -11.71 -17.05
N GLY A 214 5.39 -12.82 -16.82
CA GLY A 214 3.96 -12.80 -16.55
C GLY A 214 3.61 -12.04 -15.27
N VAL A 215 4.39 -12.23 -14.20
CA VAL A 215 4.23 -11.45 -12.96
C VAL A 215 4.42 -9.96 -13.23
N GLN A 216 5.49 -9.58 -13.93
CA GLN A 216 5.73 -8.18 -14.28
C GLN A 216 4.55 -7.58 -15.07
N LEU A 217 4.12 -8.25 -16.15
CA LEU A 217 3.00 -7.76 -16.97
C LEU A 217 1.73 -7.55 -16.13
N ILE A 218 1.38 -8.53 -15.29
CA ILE A 218 0.16 -8.43 -14.47
C ILE A 218 0.27 -7.26 -13.49
N LEU A 219 1.44 -7.06 -12.86
CA LEU A 219 1.63 -5.95 -11.92
C LEU A 219 1.58 -4.59 -12.62
N GLU A 220 2.21 -4.45 -13.78
CA GLU A 220 2.14 -3.22 -14.60
C GLU A 220 0.69 -2.90 -14.98
N GLU A 221 -0.04 -3.88 -15.50
CA GLU A 221 -1.42 -3.71 -15.91
C GLU A 221 -2.34 -3.39 -14.72
N MET A 222 -2.15 -4.06 -13.56
CA MET A 222 -2.93 -3.77 -12.35
C MET A 222 -2.76 -2.34 -11.85
N LEU A 223 -1.56 -1.77 -11.98
CA LEU A 223 -1.30 -0.38 -11.62
C LEU A 223 -1.94 0.59 -12.61
N ASP A 224 -1.82 0.30 -13.91
CA ASP A 224 -2.37 1.13 -14.98
C ASP A 224 -3.91 1.19 -14.95
N VAL A 225 -4.59 0.05 -14.74
CA VAL A 225 -6.06 0.00 -14.64
C VAL A 225 -6.59 0.39 -13.25
N GLN A 226 -5.72 0.84 -12.35
CA GLN A 226 -6.08 1.28 -11.00
C GLN A 226 -6.79 0.20 -10.18
N ALA A 227 -6.32 -1.04 -10.24
CA ALA A 227 -6.82 -2.11 -9.40
C ALA A 227 -6.60 -1.81 -7.90
N ASP A 228 -7.48 -2.30 -7.04
CA ASP A 228 -7.38 -2.12 -5.58
C ASP A 228 -6.23 -2.95 -4.97
N LEU A 229 -5.00 -2.47 -5.12
CA LEU A 229 -3.75 -3.15 -4.75
C LEU A 229 -3.73 -3.61 -3.29
N ASP A 230 -4.22 -2.78 -2.37
CA ASP A 230 -4.21 -3.08 -0.94
C ASP A 230 -5.19 -4.22 -0.59
N ARG A 231 -6.28 -4.37 -1.36
CA ARG A 231 -7.29 -5.42 -1.15
C ARG A 231 -7.05 -6.72 -1.92
N VAL A 232 -6.10 -6.76 -2.86
CA VAL A 232 -5.62 -8.01 -3.48
C VAL A 232 -5.17 -8.98 -2.37
N GLU A 233 -5.38 -10.29 -2.50
CA GLU A 233 -5.02 -11.22 -1.42
C GLU A 233 -3.50 -11.21 -1.14
N ALA A 234 -3.07 -11.09 0.12
CA ALA A 234 -1.63 -11.06 0.43
C ALA A 234 -0.90 -12.34 -0.02
N ARG A 235 -1.57 -13.49 0.10
CA ARG A 235 -1.04 -14.79 -0.32
C ARG A 235 -0.71 -14.82 -1.82
N SER A 236 -1.55 -14.23 -2.68
CA SER A 236 -1.30 -14.26 -4.12
C SER A 236 -0.12 -13.38 -4.51
N ILE A 237 0.00 -12.19 -3.90
CA ILE A 237 1.15 -11.29 -4.13
C ILE A 237 2.44 -11.96 -3.68
N VAL A 238 2.48 -12.54 -2.48
CA VAL A 238 3.68 -13.20 -1.96
C VAL A 238 4.13 -14.35 -2.87
N VAL A 239 3.20 -15.20 -3.31
CA VAL A 239 3.50 -16.30 -4.24
C VAL A 239 4.04 -15.78 -5.57
N ALA A 240 3.47 -14.70 -6.10
CA ALA A 240 3.94 -14.06 -7.34
C ALA A 240 5.34 -13.47 -7.20
N LEU A 241 5.58 -12.68 -6.15
CA LEU A 241 6.88 -12.05 -5.92
C LEU A 241 7.97 -13.10 -5.65
N ASN A 242 7.64 -14.18 -4.93
CA ASN A 242 8.59 -15.26 -4.64
C ASN A 242 9.11 -15.95 -5.91
N ALA A 243 8.38 -15.89 -7.03
CA ALA A 243 8.81 -16.48 -8.28
C ALA A 243 9.95 -15.71 -8.97
N VAL A 244 10.14 -14.42 -8.65
CA VAL A 244 11.07 -13.53 -9.36
C VAL A 244 12.52 -13.74 -8.93
N ASN A 245 13.38 -14.15 -9.87
CA ASN A 245 14.82 -14.33 -9.70
C ASN A 245 15.63 -13.42 -10.63
N ASP A 246 15.07 -13.01 -11.76
CA ASP A 246 15.68 -12.10 -12.73
C ASP A 246 15.98 -10.74 -12.10
N ASP A 247 17.19 -10.23 -12.33
CA ASP A 247 17.67 -8.98 -11.72
C ASP A 247 16.92 -7.74 -12.20
N ASN A 248 16.52 -7.69 -13.48
CA ASN A 248 15.79 -6.54 -14.03
C ASN A 248 14.37 -6.50 -13.46
N ILE A 249 13.70 -7.65 -13.42
CA ILE A 249 12.35 -7.76 -12.85
C ILE A 249 12.39 -7.51 -11.33
N TYR A 250 13.46 -7.93 -10.66
CA TYR A 250 13.68 -7.61 -9.25
C TYR A 250 13.74 -6.09 -9.01
N GLU A 251 14.49 -5.33 -9.80
CA GLU A 251 14.52 -3.85 -9.70
C GLU A 251 13.15 -3.21 -9.98
N PHE A 252 12.40 -3.74 -10.95
CA PHE A 252 11.01 -3.34 -11.18
C PHE A 252 10.16 -3.57 -9.92
N VAL A 253 10.24 -4.76 -9.32
CA VAL A 253 9.48 -5.12 -8.11
C VAL A 253 9.81 -4.18 -6.95
N LYS A 254 11.08 -3.80 -6.76
CA LYS A 254 11.44 -2.84 -5.70
C LYS A 254 10.69 -1.51 -5.84
N LYS A 255 10.67 -0.97 -7.06
CA LYS A 255 9.95 0.28 -7.37
C LYS A 255 8.44 0.07 -7.20
N TYR A 256 7.93 -1.05 -7.69
CA TYR A 256 6.52 -1.40 -7.60
C TYR A 256 6.00 -1.53 -6.16
N LEU A 257 6.81 -2.06 -5.24
CA LEU A 257 6.41 -2.26 -3.84
C LEU A 257 5.99 -0.94 -3.14
N PHE A 258 6.50 0.21 -3.58
CA PHE A 258 6.12 1.52 -3.03
C PHE A 258 4.66 1.90 -3.31
N ASN A 259 4.00 1.26 -4.29
CA ASN A 259 2.59 1.48 -4.61
C ASN A 259 1.63 0.88 -3.57
N PHE A 260 2.10 -0.04 -2.71
CA PHE A 260 1.29 -0.60 -1.64
C PHE A 260 1.25 0.33 -0.41
N GLY A 261 0.10 0.34 0.26
CA GLY A 261 -0.10 1.04 1.52
C GLY A 261 0.71 0.43 2.68
N GLU A 262 0.96 1.21 3.72
CA GLU A 262 1.78 0.80 4.88
C GLU A 262 1.27 -0.50 5.54
N ARG A 263 -0.05 -0.56 5.80
CA ARG A 263 -0.70 -1.75 6.37
C ARG A 263 -0.49 -2.96 5.47
N LYS A 264 -0.65 -2.80 4.16
CA LYS A 264 -0.51 -3.87 3.19
C LYS A 264 0.90 -4.44 3.19
N VAL A 265 1.91 -3.58 3.09
CA VAL A 265 3.33 -3.97 3.13
C VAL A 265 3.65 -4.76 4.42
N LYS A 266 3.17 -4.30 5.57
CA LYS A 266 3.35 -5.04 6.84
C LYS A 266 2.76 -6.45 6.76
N PHE A 267 1.56 -6.61 6.21
CA PHE A 267 0.94 -7.92 6.04
C PHE A 267 1.59 -8.76 4.94
N LEU A 268 2.20 -8.16 3.91
CA LEU A 268 3.02 -8.90 2.93
C LEU A 268 4.22 -9.54 3.61
N ARG A 269 4.97 -8.80 4.44
CA ARG A 269 6.05 -9.36 5.26
C ARG A 269 5.57 -10.52 6.13
N LEU A 270 4.53 -10.29 6.94
CA LEU A 270 3.99 -11.33 7.84
C LEU A 270 3.53 -12.57 7.08
N THR A 271 2.86 -12.38 5.94
CA THR A 271 2.40 -13.49 5.09
C THR A 271 3.58 -14.24 4.49
N TYR A 272 4.62 -13.54 4.03
CA TYR A 272 5.81 -14.18 3.48
C TYR A 272 6.52 -15.02 4.54
N SER A 273 6.79 -14.46 5.71
CA SER A 273 7.42 -15.19 6.83
C SER A 273 6.61 -16.42 7.26
N ASP A 274 5.28 -16.32 7.31
CA ASP A 274 4.40 -17.44 7.65
C ASP A 274 4.41 -18.53 6.58
N LEU A 275 4.28 -18.17 5.29
CA LEU A 275 4.20 -19.14 4.19
C LEU A 275 5.50 -19.91 3.94
N ARG A 276 6.66 -19.36 4.32
CA ARG A 276 7.95 -20.08 4.31
C ARG A 276 8.31 -20.73 5.64
N GLY A 277 7.58 -20.41 6.71
CA GLY A 277 7.80 -20.88 8.08
C GLY A 277 6.69 -21.83 8.54
N HIS A 278 6.10 -21.53 9.71
CA HIS A 278 5.06 -22.36 10.33
C HIS A 278 3.83 -22.62 9.43
N GLY A 279 3.51 -21.69 8.53
CA GLY A 279 2.39 -21.76 7.61
C GLY A 279 2.68 -22.45 6.29
N ALA A 280 3.84 -23.10 6.09
CA ALA A 280 4.17 -23.77 4.83
C ALA A 280 3.11 -24.80 4.39
N GLY A 281 2.52 -25.54 5.35
CA GLY A 281 1.43 -26.49 5.10
C GLY A 281 0.10 -25.86 4.64
N LYS A 282 -0.04 -24.53 4.65
CA LYS A 282 -1.23 -23.82 4.14
C LYS A 282 -1.27 -23.78 2.62
N LEU A 283 -0.16 -24.10 1.94
CA LEU A 283 -0.06 -24.14 0.49
C LEU A 283 -0.13 -25.57 -0.01
N ARG A 284 -0.92 -25.79 -1.07
CA ARG A 284 -0.97 -27.09 -1.77
C ARG A 284 0.39 -27.43 -2.41
N VAL A 285 1.06 -26.41 -2.95
CA VAL A 285 2.41 -26.52 -3.52
C VAL A 285 3.30 -25.63 -2.67
N PRO A 286 4.36 -26.16 -2.04
CA PRO A 286 5.25 -25.37 -1.19
C PRO A 286 5.94 -24.25 -1.98
N LEU A 287 6.32 -23.18 -1.29
CA LEU A 287 7.14 -22.13 -1.91
C LEU A 287 8.53 -22.68 -2.23
N LYS A 288 9.07 -22.26 -3.38
CA LYS A 288 10.50 -22.37 -3.67
C LYS A 288 11.26 -21.32 -2.86
N GLU A 289 12.44 -21.66 -2.37
CA GLU A 289 13.27 -20.71 -1.62
C GLU A 289 13.71 -19.53 -2.49
N ASN A 290 13.44 -18.31 -2.02
CA ASN A 290 13.89 -17.07 -2.62
C ASN A 290 14.24 -16.07 -1.51
N ASP A 291 15.44 -16.20 -0.96
CA ASP A 291 15.89 -15.39 0.18
C ASP A 291 16.07 -13.92 -0.18
N LYS A 292 16.52 -13.64 -1.39
CA LYS A 292 16.68 -12.27 -1.91
C LYS A 292 15.37 -11.50 -1.89
N MET A 293 14.30 -12.10 -2.42
CA MET A 293 12.98 -11.46 -2.44
C MET A 293 12.37 -11.39 -1.03
N TYR A 294 12.45 -12.47 -0.25
CA TYR A 294 11.97 -12.47 1.12
C TYR A 294 12.62 -11.36 1.98
N TYR A 295 13.94 -11.27 1.93
CA TYR A 295 14.70 -10.24 2.63
C TYR A 295 14.26 -8.85 2.18
N HIS A 296 14.12 -8.63 0.86
CA HIS A 296 13.72 -7.34 0.34
C HIS A 296 12.31 -6.93 0.79
N VAL A 297 11.34 -7.85 0.81
CA VAL A 297 10.00 -7.57 1.33
C VAL A 297 10.05 -7.21 2.83
N CYS A 298 10.89 -7.91 3.62
CA CYS A 298 11.10 -7.57 5.03
C CYS A 298 11.75 -6.19 5.21
N TRP A 299 12.77 -5.89 4.41
CA TRP A 299 13.47 -4.60 4.40
C TRP A 299 12.52 -3.47 4.01
N HIS A 300 11.75 -3.63 2.94
CA HIS A 300 10.78 -2.64 2.49
C HIS A 300 9.73 -2.34 3.58
N SER A 301 9.25 -3.38 4.27
CA SER A 301 8.38 -3.20 5.43
C SER A 301 9.03 -2.48 6.60
N SER A 302 10.34 -2.64 6.82
CA SER A 302 11.10 -1.90 7.84
C SER A 302 11.28 -0.43 7.46
N ILE A 303 11.49 -0.13 6.17
CA ILE A 303 11.63 1.25 5.66
C ILE A 303 10.32 2.03 5.76
N ARG A 304 9.19 1.40 5.42
CA ARG A 304 7.88 2.06 5.36
C ARG A 304 7.20 2.24 6.71
N ALA A 305 7.59 1.45 7.71
CA ALA A 305 7.02 1.55 9.05
C ALA A 305 7.59 2.75 9.83
N PRO A 306 6.81 3.36 10.74
CA PRO A 306 7.31 4.36 11.67
C PRO A 306 8.55 3.86 12.43
N ARG A 307 9.59 4.68 12.49
CA ARG A 307 10.84 4.34 13.16
C ARG A 307 10.71 4.52 14.67
N GLN A 308 11.13 3.50 15.42
CA GLN A 308 11.25 3.57 16.87
C GLN A 308 12.70 3.89 17.24
N PHE A 309 12.88 4.81 18.18
CA PHE A 309 14.21 5.15 18.66
C PHE A 309 14.62 4.18 19.77
N SER A 310 15.61 3.33 19.45
CA SER A 310 16.23 2.38 20.40
C SER A 310 17.68 2.80 20.65
N PRO A 311 17.94 3.79 21.52
CA PRO A 311 19.26 4.40 21.66
C PRO A 311 20.32 3.40 22.13
N ARG A 312 19.94 2.45 23.00
CA ARG A 312 20.86 1.41 23.45
C ARG A 312 21.36 0.52 22.30
N GLN A 313 20.52 0.24 21.31
CA GLN A 313 20.92 -0.55 20.13
C GLN A 313 21.74 0.30 19.15
N LEU A 314 21.36 1.56 18.94
CA LEU A 314 22.05 2.45 18.00
C LEU A 314 23.44 2.88 18.48
N TYR A 315 23.57 3.17 19.77
CA TYR A 315 24.80 3.71 20.37
C TYR A 315 25.53 2.69 21.21
N PHE A 316 25.28 1.39 21.02
CA PHE A 316 25.92 0.33 21.80
C PHE A 316 27.45 0.44 21.77
N ASP A 317 28.01 0.65 20.58
CA ASP A 317 29.44 0.78 20.35
C ASP A 317 29.89 2.24 20.17
N TYR A 318 29.03 3.22 20.50
CA TYR A 318 29.40 4.63 20.38
C TYR A 318 30.56 4.94 21.34
N LYS A 319 31.72 5.26 20.76
CA LYS A 319 32.85 5.82 21.48
C LYS A 319 32.94 7.31 21.16
N PRO A 320 32.95 8.19 22.16
CA PRO A 320 33.26 9.59 21.91
C PRO A 320 34.68 9.68 21.31
N SER A 321 34.83 10.35 20.17
CA SER A 321 36.16 10.61 19.60
C SER A 321 36.70 11.94 20.12
N THR A 322 37.99 11.95 20.48
CA THR A 322 38.74 13.12 20.94
C THR A 322 39.40 13.90 19.79
N LEU A 323 38.95 13.70 18.54
CA LEU A 323 39.28 14.55 17.40
C LEU A 323 38.67 15.95 17.64
N GLY A 324 39.34 16.73 18.49
CA GLY A 324 38.85 17.98 19.09
C GLY A 324 39.14 18.16 20.59
N ALA A 325 39.87 17.23 21.25
CA ALA A 325 40.29 17.37 22.65
C ALA A 325 41.65 18.04 22.82
N THR A 326 42.12 18.80 21.83
CA THR A 326 42.95 19.97 22.14
C THR A 326 42.02 20.99 22.77
N SER A 327 42.40 21.47 23.95
CA SER A 327 41.71 22.55 24.69
C SER A 327 41.07 23.55 23.74
N HIS A 328 39.75 23.44 23.52
CA HIS A 328 39.00 24.46 22.81
C HIS A 328 39.05 25.71 23.69
N ASN A 329 39.97 26.62 23.36
CA ASN A 329 39.71 28.04 23.59
C ASN A 329 38.44 28.32 22.76
N PRO A 330 37.30 28.71 23.37
CA PRO A 330 36.02 28.84 22.67
C PRO A 330 36.05 29.79 21.46
N ASN A 331 37.12 30.58 21.31
CA ASN A 331 37.35 31.47 20.17
C ASN A 331 38.13 30.83 19.01
N ALA A 332 38.90 29.75 19.20
CA ALA A 332 39.80 29.23 18.16
C ALA A 332 39.05 28.77 16.88
N LYS A 333 37.87 28.15 17.03
CA LYS A 333 37.02 27.79 15.88
C LYS A 333 36.45 29.02 15.17
N ILE A 334 36.20 30.10 15.89
CA ILE A 334 35.66 31.34 15.31
C ILE A 334 36.78 32.06 14.58
N ASP A 335 37.97 32.15 15.17
CA ASP A 335 39.14 32.80 14.59
C ASP A 335 39.60 32.07 13.32
N ASP A 336 39.61 30.74 13.32
CA ASP A 336 39.96 29.92 12.14
C ASP A 336 38.92 30.09 11.02
N ILE A 337 37.61 30.07 11.34
CA ILE A 337 36.54 30.30 10.35
C ILE A 337 36.58 31.72 9.81
N VAL A 338 36.87 32.71 10.66
CA VAL A 338 36.98 34.13 10.27
C VAL A 338 38.19 34.32 9.36
N LYS A 339 39.33 33.72 9.69
CA LYS A 339 40.54 33.76 8.87
C LYS A 339 40.33 33.08 7.51
N GLU A 340 39.74 31.89 7.49
CA GLU A 340 39.43 31.17 6.25
C GLU A 340 38.48 31.96 5.34
N LYS A 341 37.48 32.65 5.93
CA LYS A 341 36.57 33.53 5.17
C LYS A 341 37.24 34.81 4.69
N ILE A 342 38.11 35.44 5.49
CA ILE A 342 38.87 36.62 5.08
C ILE A 342 39.79 36.27 3.92
N ASP A 343 40.52 35.16 4.00
CA ASP A 343 41.43 34.72 2.94
C ASP A 343 40.65 34.40 1.65
N LYS A 344 39.48 33.76 1.79
CA LYS A 344 38.57 33.52 0.67
C LYS A 344 38.04 34.82 0.05
N TRP A 345 37.62 35.79 0.86
CA TRP A 345 37.13 37.07 0.36
C TRP A 345 38.23 37.95 -0.26
N LYS A 346 39.49 37.83 0.20
CA LYS A 346 40.64 38.44 -0.48
C LYS A 346 40.87 37.82 -1.85
N MET A 347 40.85 36.49 -1.94
CA MET A 347 40.99 35.78 -3.23
C MET A 347 39.84 36.09 -4.21
N GLU A 348 38.63 36.31 -3.69
CA GLU A 348 37.45 36.67 -4.49
C GLU A 348 37.39 38.18 -4.82
N GLY A 349 38.37 38.99 -4.39
CA GLY A 349 38.44 40.44 -4.65
C GLY A 349 37.43 41.28 -3.87
N LEU A 350 36.78 40.71 -2.86
CA LEU A 350 35.76 41.34 -2.02
C LEU A 350 36.36 42.15 -0.86
N LEU A 351 37.65 41.93 -0.54
CA LEU A 351 38.40 42.61 0.50
C LEU A 351 39.79 43.03 -0.04
N PRO A 352 40.28 44.24 0.28
CA PRO A 352 41.65 44.65 -0.05
C PRO A 352 42.70 43.69 0.51
N GLU A 353 43.80 43.49 -0.23
CA GLU A 353 44.87 42.55 0.15
C GLU A 353 45.50 42.89 1.50
N ASP A 354 45.54 44.18 1.84
CA ASP A 354 46.12 44.74 3.06
C ASP A 354 45.19 44.71 4.29
N TYR A 355 43.96 44.21 4.15
CA TYR A 355 43.03 44.14 5.29
C TYR A 355 43.53 43.17 6.38
N VAL A 356 43.68 43.67 7.61
CA VAL A 356 44.00 42.90 8.81
C VAL A 356 42.86 43.04 9.82
N HIS A 357 42.33 41.93 10.31
CA HIS A 357 41.32 41.93 11.36
C HIS A 357 42.01 42.02 12.72
N GLU A 358 42.03 43.21 13.32
CA GLU A 358 42.50 43.39 14.70
C GLU A 358 41.34 43.21 15.68
N ASP A 359 41.38 42.09 16.42
CA ASP A 359 40.48 41.86 17.55
C ASP A 359 40.79 42.87 18.67
N ARG A 360 39.93 43.88 18.83
CA ARG A 360 39.89 44.65 20.07
C ARG A 360 39.40 43.73 21.19
N VAL A 361 40.38 43.24 21.94
CA VAL A 361 40.28 42.58 23.24
C VAL A 361 39.11 43.13 24.05
N TYR A 362 38.14 42.25 24.36
CA TYR A 362 37.18 42.49 25.43
C TYR A 362 37.94 42.45 26.76
N ASP A 363 38.19 43.63 27.34
CA ASP A 363 38.61 43.80 28.72
C ASP A 363 37.66 43.04 29.66
N ARG A 364 38.20 42.13 30.47
CA ARG A 364 37.48 41.34 31.49
C ARG A 364 36.97 42.18 32.69
N GLY A 365 36.89 43.50 32.58
CA GLY A 365 36.57 44.42 33.69
C GLY A 365 35.32 45.30 33.52
N ALA A 366 34.65 45.31 32.36
CA ALA A 366 33.53 46.22 32.13
C ALA A 366 32.18 45.56 32.43
N ALA A 367 31.51 46.05 33.48
CA ALA A 367 30.15 45.68 33.87
C ALA A 367 29.17 45.64 32.68
N PHE A 368 28.31 44.62 32.66
CA PHE A 368 27.20 44.45 31.71
C PHE A 368 26.33 45.72 31.63
N LYS A 369 26.60 46.58 30.64
CA LYS A 369 25.59 47.50 30.12
C LYS A 369 24.75 46.72 29.10
N ASN A 370 23.47 46.53 29.42
CA ASN A 370 22.46 46.00 28.50
C ASN A 370 22.43 46.83 27.22
N ILE A 371 23.13 46.37 26.18
CA ILE A 371 22.94 46.85 24.83
C ILE A 371 21.74 46.09 24.26
N ALA A 372 20.55 46.66 24.44
CA ALA A 372 19.36 46.21 23.74
C ALA A 372 19.60 46.41 22.23
N ARG A 373 19.99 45.35 21.52
CA ARG A 373 20.05 45.35 20.06
C ARG A 373 18.62 45.54 19.55
N GLN A 374 18.31 46.74 19.05
CA GLN A 374 17.14 46.96 18.22
C GLN A 374 17.33 46.23 16.89
N GLU A 375 16.74 45.05 16.76
CA GLU A 375 16.66 44.31 15.49
C GLU A 375 15.77 45.11 14.51
N LYS A 376 16.38 45.93 13.65
CA LYS A 376 15.69 46.79 12.66
C LYS A 376 14.87 46.01 11.62
N TRP A 377 15.02 44.69 11.52
CA TRP A 377 14.34 43.82 10.54
C TRP A 377 13.05 43.18 11.09
N LYS A 378 12.69 43.38 12.36
CA LYS A 378 11.40 42.95 12.95
C LYS A 378 10.29 44.01 12.95
N LYS A 379 10.44 45.09 12.18
CA LYS A 379 9.33 46.03 11.97
C LYS A 379 8.41 45.50 10.87
N MET A 380 7.33 44.82 11.25
CA MET A 380 6.18 44.69 10.36
C MET A 380 5.64 46.10 10.04
N PRO A 381 5.31 46.42 8.77
CA PRO A 381 4.63 47.66 8.46
C PRO A 381 3.26 47.67 9.12
N ARG A 382 3.10 48.52 10.14
CA ARG A 382 1.80 48.79 10.74
C ARG A 382 1.08 49.79 9.85
N ILE A 383 0.01 49.33 9.21
CA ILE A 383 -0.98 50.20 8.59
C ILE A 383 -1.77 50.86 9.73
N VAL A 384 -1.50 52.15 10.01
CA VAL A 384 -2.25 52.92 11.01
C VAL A 384 -3.18 53.89 10.30
N LYS A 385 -4.48 53.85 10.64
CA LYS A 385 -5.50 54.72 10.06
C LYS A 385 -5.50 56.07 10.80
N SER A 386 -5.06 57.14 10.14
CA SER A 386 -5.22 58.52 10.66
C SER A 386 -6.67 58.99 10.45
N LYS A 387 -7.32 59.52 11.50
CA LYS A 387 -8.69 60.05 11.44
C LYS A 387 -8.85 61.34 10.60
N ARG A 388 -7.78 61.89 10.01
CA ARG A 388 -7.88 63.06 9.12
C ARG A 388 -7.41 62.84 7.68
N MET A 389 -6.59 61.83 7.36
CA MET A 389 -5.95 61.73 6.03
C MET A 389 -5.88 60.31 5.40
N GLY A 390 -6.64 59.33 5.89
CA GLY A 390 -6.68 58.00 5.26
C GLY A 390 -5.38 57.18 5.40
N TYR A 391 -5.28 56.08 4.65
CA TYR A 391 -4.12 55.17 4.68
C TYR A 391 -3.01 55.68 3.75
N THR A 392 -1.93 56.20 4.32
CA THR A 392 -0.69 56.51 3.59
C THR A 392 0.44 55.66 4.15
N GLY A 393 1.10 54.88 3.29
CA GLY A 393 2.39 54.27 3.62
C GLY A 393 3.45 55.38 3.66
N GLU A 394 4.21 55.45 4.76
CA GLU A 394 5.34 56.38 4.89
C GLU A 394 6.57 55.88 4.11
N PRO A 395 7.47 56.78 3.64
CA PRO A 395 8.57 56.51 2.71
C PRO A 395 9.64 55.53 3.22
#